data_AF-A0A093VRN7-F1
#
_entry.id   AF-A0A093VRN7-F1
#
_cell.length_a   1.000
_cell.length_b   1.000
_cell.length_c   1.000
_cell.angle_alpha   90.00
_cell.angle_beta   90.00
_cell.angle_gamma   90.00
#
_symmetry.space_group_name_H-M   'P 1'
#
loop_
_entity.id
_entity.type
_entity.pdbx_description
1 polymer ?
#
loop_
_entity_poly.entity_id
_entity_poly.type
_entity_poly.pdbx_seq_one_letter_code
_entity_poly.pdbx_strand_id
1 'polypeptide(L)'
;MEKITTSPRPITPRLAQKWYEHFNLDLIIKVLHQTFLHPFVAWIVVLCLRAQVTPTDHPAWIIAVGYATFLTLLAAASMLNRRLAYGLPREVEPSHEVIVITGGGSGLGQLIAQIYGMRGASVAVLDIKEVAEVDGWHELSGVEYYQCDVGNRKAVEMTAKKIEDDLGRPTVLINCAAASVHGVPLLSLTPGSMTKTIQTNLLAPFHLMQTFLPAMLETNIGGVIVNSAKLV
;
A
#
# COMPACT_ATOMS: atom_id res chain seq x y z
N MET A 1 15.10 -46.47 -5.91
CA MET A 1 15.44 -45.43 -6.91
C MET A 1 14.39 -45.50 -8.02
N GLU A 2 13.29 -44.77 -7.85
CA GLU A 2 12.21 -44.70 -8.84
C GLU A 2 12.21 -43.28 -9.41
N LYS A 3 12.59 -43.15 -10.69
CA LYS A 3 12.70 -41.86 -11.37
C LYS A 3 11.28 -41.37 -11.70
N ILE A 4 10.83 -40.34 -11.00
CA ILE A 4 9.62 -39.59 -11.34
C ILE A 4 9.95 -38.75 -12.58
N THR A 5 9.62 -39.27 -13.76
CA THR A 5 9.63 -38.52 -15.01
C THR A 5 8.41 -37.60 -15.05
N THR A 6 8.59 -36.33 -14.68
CA THR A 6 7.58 -35.29 -14.92
C THR A 6 7.58 -34.94 -16.40
N SER A 7 6.54 -35.32 -17.14
CA SER A 7 6.31 -34.81 -18.48
C SER A 7 6.00 -33.30 -18.41
N PRO A 8 6.56 -32.46 -19.29
CA PRO A 8 6.22 -31.04 -19.33
C PRO A 8 4.76 -30.90 -19.78
N ARG A 9 3.93 -30.22 -18.98
CA ARG A 9 2.56 -29.88 -19.37
C ARG A 9 2.60 -28.98 -20.61
N PRO A 10 1.74 -29.21 -21.62
CA PRO A 10 1.65 -28.32 -22.76
C PRO A 10 1.21 -26.92 -22.27
N ILE A 11 1.98 -25.90 -22.65
CA ILE A 11 1.65 -24.50 -22.42
C ILE A 11 0.44 -24.22 -23.29
N THR A 12 -0.76 -24.18 -22.70
CA THR A 12 -1.92 -23.64 -23.39
C THR A 12 -1.63 -22.17 -23.70
N PRO A 13 -1.71 -21.72 -24.97
CA PRO A 13 -1.56 -20.31 -25.28
C PRO A 13 -2.65 -19.57 -24.50
N ARG A 14 -2.24 -18.60 -23.66
CA ARG A 14 -3.19 -17.66 -23.05
C ARG A 14 -3.99 -17.07 -24.21
N LEU A 15 -5.30 -17.34 -24.24
CA LEU A 15 -6.21 -16.67 -25.16
C LEU A 15 -5.90 -15.18 -25.06
N ALA A 16 -5.53 -14.55 -26.18
CA ALA A 16 -5.18 -13.15 -26.22
C ALA A 16 -6.31 -12.36 -25.54
N GLN A 17 -6.02 -11.76 -24.38
CA GLN A 17 -6.98 -10.95 -23.66
C GLN A 17 -7.52 -9.92 -24.63
N LYS A 18 -8.84 -9.93 -24.81
CA LYS A 18 -9.49 -9.08 -25.79
C LYS A 18 -9.40 -7.65 -25.29
N TRP A 19 -8.97 -6.74 -26.16
CA TRP A 19 -8.70 -5.33 -25.82
C TRP A 19 -9.89 -4.63 -25.13
N TYR A 20 -11.11 -5.09 -25.41
CA TYR A 20 -12.34 -4.55 -24.85
C TYR A 20 -12.65 -5.00 -23.41
N GLU A 21 -11.98 -6.01 -22.85
CA GLU A 21 -12.16 -6.41 -21.43
C GLU A 21 -11.66 -5.34 -20.44
N HIS A 22 -10.85 -4.40 -20.92
CA HIS A 22 -10.37 -3.26 -20.15
C HIS A 22 -11.33 -2.06 -20.23
N PHE A 23 -12.37 -2.14 -21.08
CA PHE A 23 -13.31 -1.05 -21.32
C PHE A 23 -14.47 -1.10 -20.32
N ASN A 24 -14.15 -0.80 -19.06
CA ASN A 24 -15.13 -0.76 -17.98
C ASN A 24 -15.80 0.62 -17.92
N LEU A 25 -17.05 0.64 -17.44
CA LEU A 25 -17.82 1.87 -17.23
C LEU A 25 -17.08 2.84 -16.28
N ASP A 26 -16.32 2.28 -15.34
CA ASP A 26 -15.45 3.02 -14.42
C ASP A 26 -14.30 3.76 -15.14
N LEU A 27 -13.72 3.16 -16.19
CA LEU A 27 -12.72 3.81 -17.04
C LEU A 27 -13.34 4.99 -17.79
N ILE A 28 -14.54 4.80 -18.34
CA ILE A 28 -15.27 5.86 -19.07
C ILE A 28 -15.59 7.01 -18.12
N ILE A 29 -16.13 6.74 -16.93
CA ILE A 29 -16.43 7.75 -15.92
C ILE A 29 -15.16 8.49 -15.50
N LYS A 30 -14.07 7.77 -15.24
CA LYS A 30 -12.80 8.38 -14.82
C LYS A 30 -12.22 9.29 -15.89
N VAL A 31 -12.22 8.88 -17.16
CA VAL A 31 -11.75 9.70 -18.29
C VAL A 31 -12.67 10.90 -18.50
N LEU A 32 -13.99 10.72 -18.41
CA LEU A 32 -14.96 11.80 -18.52
C LEU A 32 -14.76 12.84 -17.40
N HIS A 33 -14.56 12.37 -16.17
CA HIS A 33 -14.32 13.22 -15.01
C HIS A 33 -12.98 13.97 -15.09
N GLN A 34 -11.93 13.33 -15.60
CA GLN A 34 -10.62 13.97 -15.76
C GLN A 34 -10.55 14.92 -16.96
N THR A 35 -11.41 14.73 -17.97
CA THR A 35 -11.35 15.49 -19.22
C THR A 35 -12.48 16.52 -19.32
N PHE A 36 -13.74 16.08 -19.40
CA PHE A 36 -14.88 16.96 -19.71
C PHE A 36 -15.54 17.58 -18.48
N LEU A 37 -15.46 16.92 -17.32
CA LEU A 37 -16.03 17.44 -16.06
C LEU A 37 -14.99 18.17 -15.20
N HIS A 38 -13.78 18.39 -15.71
CA HIS A 38 -12.76 19.10 -14.97
C HIS A 38 -13.04 20.61 -14.99
N PRO A 39 -12.97 21.33 -13.84
CA PRO A 39 -13.23 22.77 -13.77
C PRO A 39 -12.43 23.58 -14.79
N PHE A 40 -11.18 23.21 -15.03
CA PHE A 40 -10.30 23.84 -16.02
C PHE A 40 -10.90 23.85 -17.43
N VAL A 41 -11.47 22.74 -17.89
CA VAL A 41 -12.05 22.62 -19.24
C VAL A 41 -13.35 23.41 -19.34
N ALA A 42 -14.16 23.42 -18.28
CA ALA A 42 -15.36 24.23 -18.22
C ALA A 42 -15.05 25.74 -18.31
N TRP A 43 -13.97 26.19 -17.67
CA TRP A 43 -13.51 27.59 -17.78
C TRP A 43 -12.94 27.94 -19.16
N ILE A 44 -12.33 26.99 -19.88
CA ILE A 44 -11.93 27.21 -21.28
C ILE A 44 -13.16 27.55 -22.15
N VAL A 45 -14.28 26.86 -21.96
CA VAL A 45 -15.52 27.15 -22.72
C VAL A 45 -16.01 28.58 -22.45
N VAL A 46 -15.99 29.02 -21.19
CA VAL A 46 -16.33 30.41 -20.81
C VAL A 46 -15.39 31.41 -21.48
N LEU A 47 -14.08 31.14 -21.47
CA LEU A 47 -13.08 31.99 -22.13
C LEU A 47 -13.28 32.05 -23.65
N CYS A 48 -13.63 30.94 -24.30
CA CYS A 48 -13.94 30.90 -25.73
C CYS A 48 -15.18 31.73 -26.07
N LEU A 49 -16.26 31.63 -25.28
CA LEU A 49 -17.45 32.46 -25.48
C LEU A 49 -17.16 33.95 -25.27
N ARG A 50 -16.25 34.26 -24.32
CA ARG A 50 -15.81 35.64 -24.07
C ARG A 50 -15.00 36.17 -25.24
N ALA A 51 -14.10 35.37 -25.80
CA ALA A 51 -13.28 35.71 -26.95
C ALA A 51 -14.13 35.97 -28.21
N GLN A 52 -15.27 35.28 -28.35
CA GLN A 52 -16.25 35.51 -29.42
C GLN A 52 -17.12 36.75 -29.19
N VAL A 53 -16.89 37.52 -28.13
CA VAL A 53 -17.69 38.71 -27.77
C VAL A 53 -19.18 38.38 -27.61
N THR A 54 -19.47 37.19 -27.05
CA THR A 54 -20.86 36.78 -26.80
C THR A 54 -21.50 37.70 -25.76
N PRO A 55 -22.69 38.26 -26.01
CA PRO A 55 -23.41 39.08 -25.04
C PRO A 55 -23.68 38.31 -23.73
N THR A 56 -23.61 39.00 -22.59
CA THR A 56 -23.74 38.38 -21.25
C THR A 56 -25.15 37.88 -20.94
N ASP A 57 -26.14 38.40 -21.65
CA ASP A 57 -27.55 38.02 -21.62
C ASP A 57 -27.85 36.78 -22.47
N HIS A 58 -26.92 36.34 -23.33
CA HIS A 58 -27.11 35.17 -24.15
C HIS A 58 -27.14 33.89 -23.29
N PRO A 59 -28.11 32.97 -23.49
CA PRO A 59 -28.29 31.79 -22.63
C PRO A 59 -27.04 30.89 -22.60
N ALA A 60 -26.29 30.79 -23.69
CA ALA A 60 -25.05 30.01 -23.73
C ALA A 60 -23.98 30.52 -22.75
N TRP A 61 -23.88 31.84 -22.56
CA TRP A 61 -22.95 32.45 -21.61
C TRP A 61 -23.34 32.09 -20.18
N ILE A 62 -24.63 32.26 -19.83
CA ILE A 62 -25.16 31.98 -18.49
C ILE A 62 -24.99 30.49 -18.13
N ILE A 63 -25.32 29.58 -19.06
CA ILE A 63 -25.18 28.14 -18.84
C ILE A 63 -23.72 27.74 -18.67
N ALA A 64 -22.81 28.25 -19.51
CA ALA A 64 -21.39 27.92 -19.42
C ALA A 64 -20.77 28.41 -18.11
N VAL A 65 -21.09 29.63 -17.68
CA VAL A 65 -20.62 30.19 -16.40
C VAL A 65 -21.23 29.44 -15.21
N GLY A 66 -22.53 29.14 -15.24
CA GLY A 66 -23.20 28.35 -14.20
C GLY A 66 -22.62 26.94 -14.07
N TYR A 67 -22.33 26.29 -15.19
CA TYR A 67 -21.71 24.98 -15.21
C TYR A 67 -20.25 25.00 -14.70
N ALA A 68 -19.44 25.96 -15.16
CA ALA A 68 -18.05 26.10 -14.71
C ALA A 68 -17.94 26.42 -13.21
N THR A 69 -18.81 27.30 -12.70
CA THR A 69 -18.88 27.62 -11.27
C THR A 69 -19.33 26.41 -10.46
N PHE A 70 -20.36 25.67 -10.90
CA PHE A 70 -20.81 24.44 -10.24
C PHE A 70 -19.69 23.38 -10.13
N LEU A 71 -18.99 23.09 -11.23
CA LEU A 71 -17.87 22.14 -11.20
C LEU A 71 -16.72 22.62 -10.31
N THR A 72 -16.42 23.93 -10.31
CA THR A 72 -15.40 24.51 -9.44
C THR A 72 -15.77 24.35 -7.97
N LEU A 73 -17.05 24.57 -7.62
CA LEU A 73 -17.55 24.35 -6.26
C LEU A 73 -17.50 22.88 -5.85
N LEU A 74 -17.88 21.95 -6.73
CA LEU A 74 -17.74 20.52 -6.46
C LEU A 74 -16.28 20.10 -6.25
N ALA A 75 -15.37 20.60 -7.09
CA ALA A 75 -13.94 20.34 -6.94
C ALA A 75 -13.40 20.91 -5.61
N ALA A 76 -13.76 22.15 -5.28
CA ALA A 76 -13.39 22.78 -4.01
C ALA A 76 -13.97 22.01 -2.80
N ALA A 77 -15.23 21.61 -2.86
CA ALA A 77 -15.87 20.80 -1.83
C ALA A 77 -15.20 19.42 -1.69
N SER A 78 -14.83 18.79 -2.80
CA SER A 78 -14.09 17.51 -2.77
C SER A 78 -12.69 17.66 -2.18
N MET A 79 -12.01 18.77 -2.48
CA MET A 79 -10.70 19.10 -1.93
C MET A 79 -10.79 19.39 -0.43
N LEU A 80 -11.81 20.14 -0.01
CA LEU A 80 -12.09 20.40 1.40
C LEU A 80 -12.46 19.12 2.14
N ASN A 81 -13.32 18.28 1.57
CA ASN A 81 -13.69 16.99 2.13
C ASN A 81 -12.46 16.09 2.31
N ARG A 82 -11.55 16.04 1.33
CA ARG A 82 -10.29 15.30 1.45
C ARG A 82 -9.39 15.87 2.55
N ARG A 83 -9.27 17.19 2.66
CA ARG A 83 -8.47 17.85 3.72
C ARG A 83 -9.04 17.60 5.11
N LEU A 84 -10.36 17.62 5.25
CA LEU A 84 -11.04 17.31 6.51
C LEU A 84 -10.94 15.83 6.87
N ALA A 85 -11.06 14.93 5.88
CA ALA A 85 -11.03 13.49 6.11
C ALA A 85 -9.62 12.95 6.42
N TYR A 86 -8.59 13.46 5.74
CA TYR A 86 -7.23 12.89 5.82
C TYR A 86 -6.21 13.79 6.54
N GLY A 87 -6.60 15.02 6.92
CA GLY A 87 -5.69 15.97 7.56
C GLY A 87 -4.64 16.55 6.61
N LEU A 88 -3.65 17.23 7.19
CA LEU A 88 -2.50 17.77 6.44
C LEU A 88 -1.45 16.66 6.23
N PRO A 89 -0.80 16.60 5.06
CA PRO A 89 0.30 15.68 4.84
C PRO A 89 1.43 15.98 5.82
N ARG A 90 1.91 14.93 6.49
CA ARG A 90 3.10 14.97 7.35
C ARG A 90 4.36 15.00 6.48
N GLU A 91 5.34 15.82 6.85
CA GLU A 91 6.72 15.68 6.36
C GLU A 91 7.40 14.52 7.10
N VAL A 92 7.96 13.58 6.34
CA VAL A 92 8.59 12.36 6.85
C VAL A 92 10.09 12.47 6.58
N GLU A 93 10.88 12.68 7.64
CA GLU A 93 12.33 12.70 7.56
C GLU A 93 12.87 11.35 8.05
N PRO A 94 13.47 10.51 7.17
CA PRO A 94 13.79 9.12 7.50
C PRO A 94 14.61 8.94 8.78
N SER A 95 15.54 9.85 9.09
CA SER A 95 16.41 9.78 10.27
C SER A 95 15.70 9.88 11.61
N HIS A 96 14.44 10.35 11.61
CA HIS A 96 13.61 10.44 12.81
C HIS A 96 12.55 9.34 12.88
N GLU A 97 12.52 8.44 11.90
CA GLU A 97 11.54 7.35 11.84
C GLU A 97 12.10 6.05 12.42
N VAL A 98 11.23 5.36 13.15
CA VAL A 98 11.44 3.97 13.55
C VAL A 98 10.50 3.10 12.72
N ILE A 99 11.08 2.30 11.83
CA ILE A 99 10.36 1.54 10.83
C ILE A 99 10.40 0.06 11.18
N VAL A 100 9.23 -0.52 11.46
CA VAL A 100 9.06 -1.95 11.71
C VAL A 100 8.64 -2.64 10.42
N ILE A 101 9.41 -3.62 9.97
CA ILE A 101 9.15 -4.37 8.73
C ILE A 101 9.02 -5.85 9.07
N THR A 102 7.89 -6.46 8.72
CA THR A 102 7.71 -7.91 8.86
C THR A 102 8.06 -8.64 7.58
N GLY A 103 8.60 -9.87 7.68
CA GLY A 103 9.04 -10.64 6.51
C GLY A 103 10.29 -10.04 5.84
N GLY A 104 11.12 -9.33 6.60
CA GLY A 104 12.30 -8.63 6.05
C GLY A 104 13.53 -9.52 5.85
N GLY A 105 13.45 -10.82 6.15
CA GLY A 105 14.54 -11.78 5.91
C GLY A 105 14.64 -12.24 4.46
N SER A 106 13.79 -11.76 3.54
CA SER A 106 13.93 -12.02 2.10
C SER A 106 13.11 -11.06 1.23
N GLY A 107 13.40 -11.07 -0.08
CA GLY A 107 12.54 -10.48 -1.11
C GLY A 107 12.29 -8.99 -0.92
N LEU A 108 11.01 -8.59 -0.98
CA LEU A 108 10.62 -7.18 -0.92
C LEU A 108 10.90 -6.57 0.47
N GLY A 109 10.64 -7.31 1.56
CA GLY A 109 10.85 -6.80 2.91
C GLY A 109 12.32 -6.46 3.17
N GLN A 110 13.23 -7.32 2.72
CA GLN A 110 14.68 -7.10 2.84
C GLN A 110 15.15 -5.87 2.05
N LEU A 111 14.66 -5.71 0.81
CA LEU A 111 15.01 -4.55 -0.02
C LEU A 111 14.50 -3.25 0.61
N ILE A 112 13.27 -3.25 1.15
CA ILE A 112 12.71 -2.09 1.84
C ILE A 112 13.57 -1.75 3.08
N ALA A 113 13.97 -2.76 3.87
CA ALA A 113 14.82 -2.57 5.03
C ALA A 113 16.17 -1.94 4.64
N GLN A 114 16.80 -2.45 3.59
CA GLN A 114 18.05 -1.90 3.06
C GLN A 114 17.91 -0.43 2.64
N ILE A 115 16.88 -0.10 1.88
CA ILE A 115 16.68 1.26 1.37
C ILE A 115 16.46 2.25 2.52
N TYR A 116 15.66 1.89 3.52
CA TYR A 116 15.39 2.78 4.65
C TYR A 116 16.58 2.89 5.61
N GLY A 117 17.30 1.79 5.86
CA GLY A 117 18.55 1.83 6.62
C GLY A 117 19.60 2.74 5.97
N MET A 118 19.78 2.65 4.64
CA MET A 118 20.66 3.55 3.89
C MET A 118 20.22 5.02 3.92
N ARG A 119 18.94 5.29 4.15
CA ARG A 119 18.39 6.66 4.31
C ARG A 119 18.52 7.19 5.74
N GLY A 120 19.13 6.42 6.64
CA GLY A 120 19.37 6.80 8.03
C GLY A 120 18.22 6.52 8.98
N ALA A 121 17.18 5.81 8.55
CA ALA A 121 16.10 5.40 9.44
C ALA A 121 16.53 4.26 10.37
N SER A 122 15.95 4.21 11.57
CA SER A 122 16.09 3.07 12.46
C SER A 122 15.12 1.98 12.03
N VAL A 123 15.63 0.86 11.52
CA VAL A 123 14.78 -0.19 10.96
C VAL A 123 14.82 -1.45 11.82
N ALA A 124 13.65 -1.92 12.28
CA ALA A 124 13.49 -3.24 12.90
C ALA A 124 12.90 -4.22 11.90
N VAL A 125 13.60 -5.32 11.62
CA VAL A 125 13.12 -6.42 10.78
C VAL A 125 12.64 -7.57 11.66
N LEU A 126 11.39 -7.97 11.47
CA LEU A 126 10.82 -9.17 12.09
C LEU A 126 10.69 -10.28 11.04
N ASP A 127 11.26 -11.44 11.30
CA ASP A 127 11.10 -12.61 10.44
C ASP A 127 11.20 -13.90 11.29
N ILE A 128 10.67 -15.00 10.76
CA ILE A 128 10.75 -16.32 11.43
C ILE A 128 12.13 -16.96 11.27
N LYS A 129 12.84 -16.61 10.19
CA LYS A 129 14.19 -17.10 9.91
C LYS A 129 15.18 -16.60 10.96
N GLU A 130 16.30 -17.29 11.08
CA GLU A 130 17.42 -16.77 11.85
C GLU A 130 18.20 -15.75 11.01
N VAL A 131 18.81 -14.76 11.66
CA VAL A 131 19.62 -13.74 10.97
C VAL A 131 20.74 -14.35 10.13
N ALA A 132 21.29 -15.48 10.57
CA ALA A 132 22.34 -16.22 9.86
C ALA A 132 21.86 -16.83 8.53
N GLU A 133 20.55 -16.99 8.35
CA GLU A 133 19.94 -17.52 7.13
C GLU A 133 19.57 -16.40 6.12
N VAL A 134 19.85 -15.15 6.46
CA VAL A 134 19.51 -13.99 5.63
C VAL A 134 20.74 -13.55 4.85
N ASP A 135 20.72 -13.83 3.55
CA ASP A 135 21.79 -13.48 2.62
C ASP A 135 22.06 -11.97 2.63
N GLY A 136 23.32 -11.57 2.83
CA GLY A 136 23.73 -10.16 2.79
C GLY A 136 23.31 -9.33 4.00
N TRP A 137 22.82 -9.95 5.09
CA TRP A 137 22.41 -9.21 6.29
C TRP A 137 23.52 -8.32 6.87
N HIS A 138 24.75 -8.83 6.91
CA HIS A 138 25.90 -8.10 7.45
C HIS A 138 26.29 -6.84 6.65
N GLU A 139 25.78 -6.68 5.43
CA GLU A 139 26.01 -5.49 4.61
C GLU A 139 25.00 -4.37 4.90
N LEU A 140 23.95 -4.67 5.67
CA LEU A 140 22.94 -3.70 6.06
C LEU A 140 23.43 -2.82 7.21
N SER A 141 23.18 -1.53 7.10
CA SER A 141 23.48 -0.53 8.13
C SER A 141 22.20 0.15 8.60
N GLY A 142 22.09 0.45 9.90
CA GLY A 142 20.89 1.04 10.49
C GLY A 142 19.69 0.08 10.60
N VAL A 143 19.94 -1.24 10.48
CA VAL A 143 18.89 -2.26 10.53
C VAL A 143 19.19 -3.28 11.62
N GLU A 144 18.21 -3.54 12.48
CA GLU A 144 18.25 -4.55 13.52
C GLU A 144 17.32 -5.73 13.20
N TYR A 145 17.77 -6.94 13.52
CA TYR A 145 17.04 -8.17 13.25
C TYR A 145 16.40 -8.73 14.51
N TYR A 146 15.12 -9.10 14.39
CA TYR A 146 14.34 -9.71 15.45
C TYR A 146 13.72 -11.00 14.93
N GLN A 147 14.20 -12.14 15.42
CA GLN A 147 13.57 -13.41 15.11
C GLN A 147 12.21 -13.49 15.82
N CYS A 148 11.13 -13.41 15.05
CA CYS A 148 9.76 -13.40 15.54
C CYS A 148 8.80 -14.02 14.50
N ASP A 149 8.07 -15.05 14.92
CA ASP A 149 6.90 -15.51 14.18
C ASP A 149 5.72 -14.57 14.41
N VAL A 150 5.37 -13.78 13.40
CA VAL A 150 4.26 -12.83 13.43
C VAL A 150 2.88 -13.50 13.59
N GLY A 151 2.77 -14.80 13.32
CA GLY A 151 1.58 -15.59 13.63
C GLY A 151 1.37 -15.82 15.13
N ASN A 152 2.43 -15.68 15.94
CA ASN A 152 2.38 -15.81 17.39
C ASN A 152 2.27 -14.45 18.07
N ARG A 153 1.06 -14.12 18.53
CA ARG A 153 0.76 -12.85 19.20
C ARG A 153 1.68 -12.53 20.38
N LYS A 154 2.01 -13.51 21.23
CA LYS A 154 2.88 -13.27 22.41
C LYS A 154 4.31 -12.95 21.98
N ALA A 155 4.80 -13.58 20.91
CA ALA A 155 6.12 -13.29 20.37
C ALA A 155 6.18 -11.86 19.82
N VAL A 156 5.12 -11.42 19.12
CA VAL A 156 4.98 -10.04 18.63
C VAL A 156 4.98 -9.04 19.78
N GLU A 157 4.20 -9.27 20.84
CA GLU A 157 4.14 -8.38 22.01
C GLU A 157 5.48 -8.24 22.74
N MET A 158 6.23 -9.35 22.90
CA MET A 158 7.57 -9.31 23.50
C MET A 158 8.58 -8.59 22.60
N THR A 159 8.52 -8.85 21.30
CA THR A 159 9.43 -8.24 20.32
C THR A 159 9.15 -6.75 20.17
N ALA A 160 7.89 -6.33 20.20
CA ALA A 160 7.51 -4.93 20.14
C ALA A 160 8.10 -4.12 21.29
N LYS A 161 8.05 -4.65 22.53
CA LYS A 161 8.70 -4.01 23.68
C LYS A 161 10.22 -3.89 23.49
N LYS A 162 10.85 -4.95 22.99
CA LYS A 162 12.28 -4.93 22.73
C LYS A 162 12.65 -3.87 21.68
N ILE A 163 11.87 -3.75 20.60
CA ILE A 163 12.07 -2.70 19.58
C ILE A 163 11.91 -1.31 20.18
N GLU A 164 10.91 -1.11 21.06
CA GLU A 164 10.72 0.16 21.74
C GLU A 164 11.91 0.52 22.65
N ASP A 165 12.50 -0.47 23.32
CA ASP A 165 13.68 -0.28 24.17
C ASP A 165 14.96 -0.01 23.35
N ASP A 166 15.14 -0.72 22.23
CA ASP A 166 16.37 -0.69 21.42
C ASP A 166 16.38 0.51 20.44
N LEU A 167 15.27 0.78 19.75
CA LEU A 167 15.17 1.78 18.68
C LEU A 167 14.25 2.96 19.00
N GLY A 168 13.41 2.84 20.04
CA GLY A 168 12.36 3.80 20.35
C GLY A 168 11.01 3.47 19.71
N ARG A 169 10.06 4.39 19.86
CA ARG A 169 8.67 4.18 19.47
C ARG A 169 8.52 4.06 17.94
N PRO A 170 7.95 2.97 17.42
CA PRO A 170 7.64 2.82 16.00
C PRO A 170 6.76 3.94 15.47
N THR A 171 7.07 4.44 14.28
CA THR A 171 6.29 5.45 13.54
C THR A 171 5.76 4.91 12.21
N VAL A 172 6.41 3.88 11.68
CA VAL A 172 6.00 3.20 10.45
C VAL A 172 5.97 1.70 10.67
N LEU A 173 4.85 1.07 10.32
CA LEU A 173 4.69 -0.39 10.30
C LEU A 173 4.46 -0.86 8.86
N ILE A 174 5.32 -1.75 8.38
CA ILE A 174 5.23 -2.35 7.04
C ILE A 174 4.99 -3.85 7.19
N ASN A 175 3.75 -4.26 6.93
CA ASN A 175 3.33 -5.65 6.97
C ASN A 175 3.66 -6.33 5.63
N CYS A 176 4.86 -6.92 5.56
CA CYS A 176 5.38 -7.63 4.39
C CYS A 176 5.49 -9.14 4.58
N ALA A 177 5.32 -9.66 5.80
CA ALA A 177 5.31 -11.10 6.06
C ALA A 177 4.15 -11.79 5.33
N ALA A 178 4.47 -12.87 4.61
CA ALA A 178 3.48 -13.69 3.92
C ALA A 178 3.85 -15.17 3.97
N ALA A 179 2.88 -16.01 4.33
CA ALA A 179 2.94 -17.44 4.11
C ALA A 179 2.43 -17.75 2.70
N SER A 180 3.24 -18.46 1.92
CA SER A 180 2.89 -18.88 0.57
C SER A 180 2.21 -20.23 0.53
N VAL A 181 1.06 -20.30 -0.17
CA VAL A 181 0.46 -21.54 -0.67
C VAL A 181 0.61 -21.51 -2.18
N HIS A 182 1.81 -21.80 -2.68
CA HIS A 182 2.03 -21.74 -4.12
C HIS A 182 1.46 -22.98 -4.82
N GLY A 183 0.49 -22.75 -5.71
CA GLY A 183 0.18 -23.66 -6.83
C GLY A 183 -0.44 -25.02 -6.47
N VAL A 184 -0.90 -25.22 -5.23
CA VAL A 184 -1.57 -26.45 -4.83
C VAL A 184 -3.04 -26.39 -5.25
N PRO A 185 -3.56 -27.39 -6.00
CA PRO A 185 -4.98 -27.49 -6.29
C PRO A 185 -5.80 -27.47 -5.00
N LEU A 186 -6.99 -26.86 -5.03
CA LEU A 186 -7.85 -26.75 -3.83
C LEU A 186 -8.11 -28.11 -3.17
N LEU A 187 -8.32 -29.16 -3.97
CA LEU A 187 -8.56 -30.53 -3.48
C LEU A 187 -7.34 -31.17 -2.80
N SER A 188 -6.15 -30.64 -3.06
CA SER A 188 -4.88 -31.10 -2.49
C SER A 188 -4.38 -30.20 -1.36
N LEU A 189 -5.13 -29.14 -1.04
CA LEU A 189 -4.75 -28.20 0.00
C LEU A 189 -5.02 -28.80 1.38
N THR A 190 -3.98 -28.85 2.21
CA THR A 190 -4.14 -29.33 3.59
C THR A 190 -4.79 -28.25 4.46
N PRO A 191 -5.63 -28.63 5.44
CA PRO A 191 -6.20 -27.67 6.40
C PRO A 191 -5.11 -26.88 7.15
N GLY A 192 -3.96 -27.51 7.43
CA GLY A 192 -2.83 -26.85 8.09
C GLY A 192 -2.22 -25.72 7.25
N SER A 193 -2.01 -25.94 5.95
CA SER A 193 -1.50 -24.89 5.05
C SER A 193 -2.47 -23.71 4.93
N MET A 194 -3.78 -23.99 4.86
CA MET A 194 -4.79 -22.94 4.84
C MET A 194 -4.78 -22.14 6.16
N THR A 195 -4.75 -22.83 7.30
CA THR A 195 -4.71 -22.21 8.62
C THR A 195 -3.50 -21.30 8.79
N LYS A 196 -2.31 -21.77 8.39
CA LYS A 196 -1.08 -20.99 8.43
C LYS A 196 -1.16 -19.72 7.58
N THR A 197 -1.80 -19.83 6.41
CA THR A 197 -1.99 -18.70 5.49
C THR A 197 -2.92 -17.65 6.06
N ILE A 198 -4.04 -18.07 6.65
CA ILE A 198 -4.96 -17.16 7.34
C ILE A 198 -4.25 -16.50 8.52
N GLN A 199 -3.51 -17.28 9.32
CA GLN A 199 -2.77 -16.76 10.47
C GLN A 199 -1.74 -15.71 10.05
N THR A 200 -0.93 -15.98 9.02
CA THR A 200 0.16 -15.09 8.62
C THR A 200 -0.31 -13.91 7.78
N ASN A 201 -1.20 -14.13 6.82
CA ASN A 201 -1.52 -13.10 5.81
C ASN A 201 -2.71 -12.23 6.23
N LEU A 202 -3.54 -12.68 7.18
CA LEU A 202 -4.74 -11.97 7.63
C LEU A 202 -4.68 -11.61 9.10
N LEU A 203 -4.47 -12.59 9.98
CA LEU A 203 -4.50 -12.34 11.43
C LEU A 203 -3.25 -11.61 11.93
N ALA A 204 -2.07 -11.90 11.38
CA ALA A 204 -0.84 -11.25 11.82
C ALA A 204 -0.85 -9.73 11.58
N PRO A 205 -1.20 -9.18 10.39
CA PRO A 205 -1.35 -7.73 10.21
C PRO A 205 -2.29 -7.09 11.23
N PHE A 206 -3.40 -7.76 11.56
CA PHE A 206 -4.33 -7.29 12.58
C PHE A 206 -3.68 -7.22 13.97
N HIS A 207 -2.99 -8.29 14.40
CA HIS A 207 -2.30 -8.31 15.69
C HIS A 207 -1.14 -7.32 15.76
N LEU A 208 -0.40 -7.16 14.67
CA LEU A 208 0.69 -6.18 14.56
C LEU A 208 0.13 -4.76 14.74
N MET A 209 -0.98 -4.43 14.09
CA MET A 209 -1.67 -3.16 14.30
C MET A 209 -2.12 -3.00 15.76
N GLN A 210 -2.73 -4.02 16.37
CA GLN A 210 -3.12 -3.94 17.80
C GLN A 210 -1.93 -3.71 18.74
N THR A 211 -0.75 -4.20 18.38
CA THR A 211 0.45 -4.10 19.22
C THR A 211 1.14 -2.75 19.05
N PHE A 212 1.36 -2.30 17.81
CA PHE A 212 2.15 -1.11 17.53
C PHE A 212 1.33 0.19 17.48
N LEU A 213 0.04 0.12 17.12
CA LEU A 213 -0.80 1.31 16.96
C LEU A 213 -0.94 2.16 18.25
N PRO A 214 -1.12 1.60 19.46
CA PRO A 214 -1.23 2.41 20.68
C PRO A 214 -0.01 3.31 20.89
N ALA A 215 1.20 2.76 20.75
CA ALA A 215 2.44 3.52 20.88
C ALA A 215 2.55 4.62 19.80
N MET A 216 2.17 4.32 18.56
CA MET A 216 2.14 5.27 17.45
C MET A 216 1.17 6.44 17.66
N LEU A 217 0.03 6.19 18.33
CA LEU A 217 -0.97 7.23 18.62
C LEU A 217 -0.49 8.17 19.72
N GLU A 218 0.21 7.67 20.73
CA GLU A 218 0.73 8.48 21.83
C GLU A 218 1.80 9.47 21.39
N THR A 219 2.55 9.17 20.32
CA THR A 219 3.62 10.02 19.80
C THR A 219 3.11 11.35 19.21
N ASN A 220 1.80 11.49 18.94
CA ASN A 220 1.12 12.70 18.41
C ASN A 220 1.70 13.33 17.12
N ILE A 221 2.69 12.68 16.51
CA ILE A 221 3.30 13.11 15.24
C ILE A 221 2.65 12.43 14.02
N GLY A 222 1.67 11.54 14.25
CA GLY A 222 1.08 10.68 13.21
C GLY A 222 1.94 9.45 12.92
N GLY A 223 1.39 8.49 12.17
CA GLY A 223 2.08 7.25 11.83
C GLY A 223 1.56 6.64 10.54
N VAL A 224 2.37 5.76 9.93
CA VAL A 224 2.05 5.13 8.65
C VAL A 224 2.00 3.62 8.81
N ILE A 225 0.91 2.99 8.36
CA ILE A 225 0.79 1.54 8.31
C ILE A 225 0.61 1.13 6.86
N VAL A 226 1.50 0.29 6.36
CA VAL A 226 1.48 -0.25 5.00
C VAL A 226 1.20 -1.74 5.07
N ASN A 227 0.07 -2.17 4.51
CA ASN A 227 -0.25 -3.58 4.35
C ASN A 227 0.08 -4.03 2.93
N SER A 228 1.02 -4.95 2.79
CA SER A 228 1.26 -5.56 1.49
C SER A 228 0.17 -6.58 1.18
N ALA A 229 -0.40 -6.48 -0.02
CA ALA A 229 -1.36 -7.42 -0.55
C ALA A 229 -0.91 -7.83 -1.95
N LYS A 230 -1.19 -9.08 -2.30
CA LYS A 230 -0.87 -9.63 -3.62
C LYS A 230 -2.16 -9.98 -4.34
N LEU A 231 -2.38 -9.41 -5.53
CA LEU A 231 -3.35 -9.95 -6.47
C LEU A 231 -2.75 -11.22 -7.10
N VAL A 232 -3.46 -12.33 -6.96
CA VAL A 232 -3.21 -13.59 -7.70
C VAL A 232 -4.14 -13.64 -8.89
#